data_AF-A0A914QQU6-F1
#
_entry.id   AF-A0A914QQU6-F1
#
_cell.length_a   1.000
_cell.length_b   1.000
_cell.length_c   1.000
_cell.angle_alpha   90.00
_cell.angle_beta   90.00
_cell.angle_gamma   90.00
#
_symmetry.space_group_name_H-M   'P 1'
#
loop_
_entity.id
_entity.type
_entity.pdbx_description
1 polymer ?
#
loop_
_entity_poly.entity_id
_entity_poly.type
_entity_poly.pdbx_seq_one_letter_code
_entity_poly.pdbx_strand_id
1 'polypeptide(L)'
;MLFLLILLLISLNLNFNESRELRFVQAIWRHGDRSPTKLPYPNDIYDESYWQRGWSQLTDLGVEQLEELGTFFNDRYVGKFVNSSYKPDEVSLIF
;
A
#
# COMPACT_ATOMS: atom_id res chain seq x y z
N MET A 1 -29.70 -22.13 -41.09
CA MET A 1 -28.60 -21.14 -41.30
C MET A 1 -28.80 -19.85 -40.51
N LEU A 2 -29.96 -19.17 -40.60
CA LEU A 2 -30.18 -17.88 -39.92
C LEU A 2 -30.06 -17.95 -38.37
N PHE A 3 -30.58 -19.00 -37.74
CA PHE A 3 -30.50 -19.21 -36.29
C PHE A 3 -29.05 -19.36 -35.77
N LEU A 4 -28.21 -20.08 -36.52
CA LEU A 4 -26.78 -20.24 -36.21
C LEU A 4 -26.03 -18.92 -36.36
N LEU A 5 -26.41 -18.09 -37.34
CA LEU A 5 -25.84 -16.76 -37.53
C LEU A 5 -26.22 -15.82 -36.37
N ILE A 6 -27.46 -15.90 -35.89
CA ILE A 6 -27.95 -15.12 -34.74
C ILE A 6 -27.23 -15.57 -33.45
N LEU A 7 -27.06 -16.88 -33.23
CA LEU A 7 -26.27 -17.41 -32.10
C LEU A 7 -24.80 -16.95 -32.13
N LEU A 8 -24.19 -16.93 -33.31
CA LEU A 8 -22.81 -16.45 -33.50
C LEU A 8 -22.70 -14.93 -33.23
N LEU A 9 -23.67 -14.15 -33.68
CA LEU A 9 -23.71 -12.71 -33.41
C LEU A 9 -23.92 -12.43 -31.92
N ILE A 10 -24.76 -13.20 -31.23
CA ILE A 10 -24.96 -13.06 -29.78
C ILE A 10 -23.69 -13.42 -29.02
N SER A 11 -23.01 -14.52 -29.36
CA SER A 11 -21.75 -14.90 -28.68
C SER A 11 -20.63 -13.89 -28.88
N LEU A 12 -20.56 -13.23 -30.04
CA LEU A 12 -19.61 -12.14 -30.30
C LEU A 12 -19.93 -10.88 -29.47
N ASN A 13 -21.21 -10.56 -29.26
CA ASN A 13 -21.65 -9.41 -28.47
C ASN A 13 -21.60 -9.63 -26.94
N LEU A 14 -21.59 -10.88 -26.47
CA LEU A 14 -21.47 -11.22 -25.05
C LEU A 14 -20.04 -11.09 -24.50
N ASN A 15 -19.05 -10.84 -25.35
CA ASN A 15 -17.66 -10.60 -24.95
C ASN A 15 -17.38 -9.11 -24.63
N PHE A 16 -18.39 -8.33 -24.27
CA PHE A 16 -18.21 -6.99 -23.75
C PHE A 16 -17.81 -7.06 -22.27
N ASN A 17 -16.60 -7.55 -22.03
CA ASN A 17 -15.98 -7.45 -20.72
C ASN A 17 -15.26 -6.10 -20.71
N GLU A 18 -15.91 -5.05 -20.19
CA GLU A 18 -15.23 -3.78 -19.95
C GLU A 18 -14.09 -4.05 -18.95
N SER A 19 -12.87 -4.20 -19.48
CA SER A 19 -11.69 -4.40 -18.65
C SER A 19 -11.47 -3.11 -17.87
N ARG A 20 -11.67 -3.17 -16.56
CA ARG A 20 -11.36 -2.06 -15.67
C ARG A 20 -9.85 -1.84 -15.68
N GLU A 21 -9.44 -0.63 -16.02
CA GLU A 21 -8.04 -0.23 -16.02
C GLU A 21 -7.75 0.61 -14.78
N LEU A 22 -6.71 0.23 -14.03
CA LEU A 22 -6.22 1.06 -12.92
C LEU A 22 -5.51 2.28 -13.51
N ARG A 23 -5.97 3.49 -13.18
CA ARG A 23 -5.39 4.75 -13.68
C ARG A 23 -4.52 5.46 -12.67
N PHE A 24 -4.85 5.36 -11.39
CA PHE A 24 -4.18 6.09 -10.30
C PHE A 24 -4.43 5.40 -8.97
N VAL A 25 -3.46 5.49 -8.05
CA VAL A 25 -3.56 5.00 -6.67
C VAL A 25 -3.18 6.13 -5.74
N GLN A 26 -4.04 6.41 -4.76
CA GLN A 26 -3.70 7.22 -3.59
C GLN A 26 -3.82 6.32 -2.35
N ALA A 27 -2.76 6.28 -1.57
CA ALA A 27 -2.73 5.55 -0.31
C ALA A 27 -2.36 6.51 0.81
N ILE A 28 -3.04 6.38 1.94
CA ILE A 28 -2.80 7.15 3.15
C ILE A 28 -2.64 6.12 4.27
N TRP A 29 -1.50 6.16 4.95
CA TRP A 29 -1.21 5.27 6.08
C TRP A 29 -0.62 6.07 7.23
N ARG A 30 -0.70 5.48 8.42
CA ARG A 30 -0.02 6.01 9.60
C ARG A 30 1.43 5.53 9.60
N HIS A 31 2.31 6.27 10.27
CA HIS A 31 3.62 5.76 10.67
C HIS A 31 3.50 4.38 11.37
N GLY A 32 4.55 3.56 11.32
CA GLY A 32 4.64 2.31 12.08
C GLY A 32 4.73 2.55 13.60
N ASP A 33 4.83 1.49 14.39
CA ASP A 33 4.95 1.56 15.84
C ASP A 33 6.05 2.54 16.33
N ARG A 34 5.74 3.34 17.35
CA ARG A 34 6.64 4.37 17.91
C ARG A 34 6.63 4.32 19.43
N SER A 35 7.74 4.74 20.03
CA SER A 35 7.78 5.04 21.45
C SER A 35 6.79 6.17 21.82
N PRO A 36 6.33 6.25 23.09
CA PRO A 36 5.50 7.33 23.57
C PRO A 36 6.10 8.70 23.28
N THR A 37 5.27 9.73 23.26
CA THR A 37 5.75 11.09 22.97
C THR A 37 6.40 11.79 24.15
N LYS A 38 6.12 11.29 25.36
CA LYS A 38 6.60 11.77 26.66
C LYS A 38 6.25 10.71 27.72
N LEU A 39 6.64 10.97 28.96
CA LEU A 39 6.23 10.18 30.12
C LEU A 39 4.68 10.04 30.16
N PRO A 40 4.12 8.83 30.01
CA PRO A 40 2.68 8.65 29.85
C PRO A 40 1.86 9.09 31.08
N TYR A 41 2.41 8.88 32.28
CA TYR A 41 1.82 9.31 33.54
C TYR A 41 2.92 9.67 34.57
N PRO A 42 2.63 10.52 35.58
CA PRO A 42 3.67 11.08 36.46
C PRO A 42 4.54 10.08 37.22
N ASN A 43 4.02 8.88 37.47
CA ASN A 43 4.68 7.84 38.25
C ASN A 43 5.16 6.66 37.38
N ASP A 44 5.25 6.85 36.06
CA ASP A 44 5.75 5.80 35.18
C ASP A 44 7.25 5.59 35.43
N ILE A 45 7.63 4.34 35.70
CA ILE A 45 9.04 3.98 35.92
C ILE A 45 9.79 3.88 34.59
N TYR A 46 9.07 3.77 33.47
CA TYR A 46 9.64 3.64 32.14
C TYR A 46 9.80 5.01 31.48
N ASP A 47 10.85 5.73 31.90
CA ASP A 47 11.24 7.00 31.30
C ASP A 47 11.89 6.83 29.91
N GLU A 48 12.45 7.92 29.36
CA GLU A 48 13.01 7.92 28.01
C GLU A 48 14.13 6.87 27.82
N SER A 49 14.87 6.58 28.89
CA SER A 49 16.03 5.68 28.84
C SER A 49 15.64 4.22 28.53
N TYR A 50 14.38 3.85 28.73
CA TYR A 50 13.84 2.53 28.40
C TYR A 50 13.51 2.37 26.91
N TRP A 51 13.54 3.46 26.13
CA TRP A 51 13.28 3.45 24.70
C TRP A 51 14.61 3.61 23.96
N GLN A 52 15.00 2.58 23.20
CA GLN A 52 16.32 2.50 22.54
C GLN A 52 16.70 3.75 21.72
N ARG A 53 15.70 4.41 21.11
CA ARG A 53 15.88 5.60 20.28
C ARG A 53 15.32 6.88 20.93
N GLY A 54 14.84 6.80 22.18
CA GLY A 54 14.18 7.90 22.89
C GLY A 54 12.71 8.08 22.49
N TRP A 55 12.12 9.21 22.90
CA TRP A 55 10.69 9.48 22.68
C TRP A 55 10.31 9.75 21.24
N SER A 56 9.06 9.44 20.91
CA SER A 56 8.45 9.63 19.59
C SER A 56 9.21 8.98 18.45
N GLN A 57 10.14 8.06 18.68
CA GLN A 57 10.91 7.41 17.61
C GLN A 57 10.24 6.12 17.17
N LEU A 58 10.41 5.77 15.89
CA LEU A 58 9.99 4.48 15.37
C LEU A 58 10.71 3.36 16.13
N THR A 59 10.00 2.32 16.52
CA THR A 59 10.60 1.11 17.11
C THR A 59 11.13 0.19 16.01
N ASP A 60 11.83 -0.88 16.36
CA ASP A 60 12.22 -1.91 15.39
C ASP A 60 10.96 -2.56 14.77
N LEU A 61 9.95 -2.84 15.59
CA LEU A 61 8.64 -3.30 15.13
C LEU A 61 8.00 -2.32 14.15
N GLY A 62 8.11 -1.01 14.41
CA GLY A 62 7.57 0.01 13.51
C GLY A 62 8.29 0.08 12.16
N VAL A 63 9.58 -0.26 12.11
CA VAL A 63 10.33 -0.40 10.86
C VAL A 63 9.82 -1.62 10.09
N GLU A 64 9.71 -2.77 10.76
CA GLU A 64 9.21 -4.03 10.16
C GLU A 64 7.80 -3.85 9.57
N GLN A 65 6.88 -3.20 10.30
CA GLN A 65 5.53 -2.90 9.81
C GLN A 65 5.53 -2.06 8.51
N LEU A 66 6.44 -1.09 8.39
CA LEU A 66 6.54 -0.26 7.19
C LEU A 66 7.21 -1.01 6.03
N GLU A 67 8.13 -1.93 6.32
CA GLU A 67 8.69 -2.84 5.31
C GLU A 67 7.63 -3.80 4.75
N GLU A 68 6.83 -4.42 5.63
CA GLU A 68 5.72 -5.29 5.23
C GLU A 68 4.70 -4.55 4.36
N LEU A 69 4.37 -3.31 4.73
CA LEU A 69 3.51 -2.44 3.92
C LEU A 69 4.14 -2.15 2.54
N GLY A 70 5.45 -1.89 2.50
CA GLY A 70 6.20 -1.72 1.25
C GLY A 70 6.16 -2.97 0.37
N THR A 71 6.30 -4.14 0.98
CA THR A 71 6.20 -5.46 0.30
C THR A 71 4.81 -5.66 -0.29
N PHE A 72 3.76 -5.36 0.47
CA PHE A 72 2.38 -5.39 -0.04
C PHE A 72 2.19 -4.48 -1.26
N PHE A 73 2.71 -3.24 -1.23
CA PHE A 73 2.62 -2.35 -2.38
C PHE A 73 3.43 -2.85 -3.58
N ASN A 74 4.60 -3.43 -3.33
CA ASN A 74 5.44 -4.03 -4.37
C ASN A 74 4.67 -5.15 -5.09
N ASP A 75 4.18 -6.13 -4.33
CA ASP A 75 3.44 -7.28 -4.87
C ASP A 75 2.19 -6.85 -5.63
N ARG A 76 1.53 -5.79 -5.16
CA ARG A 76 0.27 -5.32 -5.75
C ARG A 76 0.47 -4.51 -7.03
N TYR A 77 1.48 -3.65 -7.09
CA TYR A 77 1.57 -2.62 -8.13
C TYR A 77 2.84 -2.67 -8.98
N VAL A 78 3.96 -3.17 -8.48
CA VAL A 78 5.23 -3.13 -9.21
C VAL A 78 5.24 -4.16 -10.33
N GLY A 79 5.64 -3.75 -11.53
CA GLY A 79 5.61 -4.56 -12.76
C GLY A 79 4.20 -4.78 -13.34
N LYS A 80 3.14 -4.35 -12.64
CA LYS A 80 1.73 -4.47 -13.05
C LYS A 80 1.09 -3.12 -13.36
N PHE A 81 1.44 -2.11 -12.58
CA PHE A 81 0.92 -0.75 -12.67
C PHE A 81 2.04 0.30 -12.73
N VAL A 82 3.10 0.14 -11.93
CA VAL A 82 4.31 0.98 -11.98
C VAL A 82 5.53 0.18 -12.43
N ASN A 83 6.58 0.85 -12.89
CA ASN A 83 7.80 0.21 -13.36
C ASN A 83 8.51 -0.60 -12.25
N SER A 84 9.23 -1.66 -12.64
CA SER A 84 10.03 -2.46 -11.70
C SER A 84 11.18 -1.69 -11.06
N SER A 85 11.70 -0.67 -11.76
CA SER A 85 12.65 0.29 -11.23
C SER A 85 11.94 1.57 -10.83
N TYR A 86 12.37 2.19 -9.73
CA TYR A 86 11.78 3.45 -9.26
C TYR A 86 11.92 4.55 -10.31
N LYS A 87 10.81 5.23 -10.57
CA LYS A 87 10.70 6.38 -11.46
C LYS A 87 9.98 7.54 -10.75
N PRO A 88 10.61 8.70 -10.58
CA PRO A 88 10.05 9.82 -9.82
C PRO A 88 8.73 10.39 -10.35
N ASP A 89 8.45 10.20 -11.64
CA ASP A 89 7.21 10.63 -12.32
C ASP A 89 6.04 9.65 -12.12
N GLU A 90 6.31 8.40 -11.71
CA GLU A 90 5.29 7.37 -11.47
C GLU A 90 4.91 7.26 -9.97
N VAL A 91 5.83 7.58 -9.06
CA VAL A 91 5.64 7.40 -7.60
C VAL A 91 6.10 8.64 -6.84
N SER A 92 5.22 9.20 -6.02
CA SER A 92 5.49 10.34 -5.13
C SER A 92 5.15 10.00 -3.69
N LEU A 93 5.99 10.45 -2.75
CA LEU A 93 5.78 10.36 -1.31
C LEU A 93 5.66 11.76 -0.72
N ILE A 94 4.71 11.94 0.20
CA ILE A 94 4.51 13.18 0.96
C ILE A 94 4.63 12.80 2.43
N PHE A 95 5.54 13.46 3.17
CA PHE A 95 5.86 13.18 4.57
C PHE A 95 5.33 14.28 5.49
#